data_AF-A0A345DM12-F1
#
_entry.id   AF-A0A345DM12-F1
#
_cell.length_a   1.000
_cell.length_b   1.000
_cell.length_c   1.000
_cell.angle_alpha   90.00
_cell.angle_beta   90.00
_cell.angle_gamma   90.00
#
_symmetry.space_group_name_H-M   'P 1'
#
loop_
_entity.id
_entity.type
_entity.pdbx_description
1 polymer ?
#
loop_
_entity_poly.entity_id
_entity_poly.type
_entity_poly.pdbx_seq_one_letter_code
_entity_poly.pdbx_strand_id
1 'polypeptide(L)' 'MKTLQDLIKDLTDITVEQNKINNYLKNEWLDLQGTDLYGADLSYAHLKDADLYDANLRGIKITKKQLEQLTVIEDDE' A
#
# COMPACT_ATOMS: atom_id res chain seq x y z
N MET A 1 18.17 -7.25 -6.59
CA MET A 1 16.97 -7.17 -5.72
C MET A 1 15.92 -8.09 -6.32
N LYS A 2 15.22 -8.90 -5.50
CA LYS A 2 14.07 -9.68 -5.98
C LYS A 2 12.92 -8.73 -6.32
N THR A 3 12.22 -9.02 -7.41
CA THR A 3 10.99 -8.32 -7.81
C THR A 3 9.76 -8.95 -7.15
N LEU A 4 8.62 -8.25 -7.16
CA LEU A 4 7.35 -8.82 -6.72
C LEU A 4 6.97 -10.05 -7.56
N GLN A 5 7.33 -10.07 -8.84
CA GLN A 5 7.17 -11.23 -9.71
C GLN A 5 7.99 -12.42 -9.21
N ASP A 6 9.25 -12.18 -8.82
CA ASP A 6 10.11 -13.24 -8.25
C ASP A 6 9.53 -13.79 -6.94
N LEU A 7 8.98 -12.92 -6.08
CA LEU A 7 8.34 -13.32 -4.81
C LEU A 7 7.08 -14.17 -5.02
N ILE A 8 6.20 -13.77 -5.95
CA ILE A 8 4.98 -14.54 -6.25
C ILE A 8 5.36 -15.94 -6.76
N LYS A 9 6.35 -16.00 -7.66
CA LYS A 9 6.86 -17.27 -8.16
C LYS A 9 7.45 -18.13 -7.05
N ASP A 10 8.29 -17.56 -6.19
CA ASP A 10 8.94 -18.30 -5.10
C ASP A 10 7.94 -18.88 -4.08
N LEU A 11 6.83 -18.19 -3.82
CA LEU A 11 5.84 -18.57 -2.79
C LEU A 11 4.72 -19.48 -3.30
N THR A 12 4.37 -19.35 -4.57
CA THR A 12 3.17 -20.01 -5.13
C THR A 12 3.46 -20.89 -6.33
N ASP A 13 4.68 -20.85 -6.85
CA ASP A 13 5.09 -21.40 -8.14
C ASP A 13 4.32 -20.82 -9.35
N ILE A 14 3.63 -19.68 -9.15
CA ILE A 14 2.88 -18.99 -10.20
C ILE A 14 3.76 -17.91 -10.82
N THR A 15 3.88 -17.93 -12.15
CA THR A 15 4.46 -16.82 -12.91
C THR A 15 3.35 -15.90 -13.40
N VAL A 16 3.36 -14.64 -12.95
CA VAL A 16 2.40 -13.61 -13.39
C VAL A 16 3.11 -12.65 -14.34
N GLU A 17 2.45 -12.26 -15.44
CA GLU A 17 3.01 -11.26 -16.35
C GLU A 17 3.16 -9.89 -15.66
N GLN A 18 4.25 -9.19 -15.95
CA GLN A 18 4.55 -7.89 -15.33
C GLN A 18 3.44 -6.86 -15.61
N ASN A 19 2.79 -6.89 -16.76
CA ASN A 19 1.65 -6.02 -17.10
C ASN A 19 0.43 -6.26 -16.17
N LYS A 20 0.17 -7.49 -15.74
CA LYS A 20 -0.94 -7.84 -14.83
C LYS A 20 -0.60 -7.36 -13.42
N ILE A 21 0.62 -7.61 -12.97
CA ILE A 21 1.13 -7.04 -11.71
C ILE A 21 1.00 -5.52 -11.76
N ASN A 22 1.48 -4.89 -12.85
CA ASN A 22 1.38 -3.46 -13.04
C ASN A 22 -0.07 -3.00 -13.06
N ASN A 23 -1.01 -3.71 -13.70
CA ASN A 23 -2.43 -3.35 -13.73
C ASN A 23 -3.11 -3.49 -12.36
N TYR A 24 -2.79 -4.54 -11.58
CA TYR A 24 -3.25 -4.67 -10.21
C TYR A 24 -2.72 -3.54 -9.33
N LEU A 25 -1.45 -3.16 -9.52
CA LEU A 25 -0.80 -2.03 -8.85
C LEU A 25 -1.10 -0.67 -9.52
N LYS A 26 -1.79 -0.65 -10.67
CA LYS A 26 -2.08 0.56 -11.45
C LYS A 26 -3.26 1.29 -10.86
N ASN A 27 -4.12 0.59 -10.12
CA ASN A 27 -5.00 1.25 -9.19
C ASN A 27 -4.08 1.87 -8.13
N GLU A 28 -3.69 3.13 -8.35
CA GLU A 28 -2.89 3.93 -7.41
C GLU A 28 -3.59 3.99 -6.04
N TRP A 29 -4.90 3.76 -6.02
CA TRP A 29 -5.69 3.70 -4.82
C TRP A 29 -5.62 2.32 -4.13
N LEU A 30 -4.88 2.25 -3.01
CA LEU A 30 -4.96 1.15 -2.07
C LEU A 30 -6.12 1.40 -1.10
N ASP A 31 -7.20 0.62 -1.17
CA ASP A 31 -8.32 0.71 -0.22
C ASP A 31 -7.90 0.04 1.11
N LEU A 32 -7.66 0.86 2.12
CA LEU A 32 -7.37 0.44 3.49
C LEU A 32 -8.41 1.00 4.45
N GLN A 33 -9.60 1.35 3.95
CA GLN A 33 -10.67 1.89 4.77
C GLN A 33 -10.99 0.96 5.94
N GLY A 34 -11.08 1.51 7.15
CA GLY A 34 -11.40 0.78 8.38
C GLY A 34 -10.37 -0.29 8.80
N THR A 35 -9.18 -0.33 8.18
CA THR A 35 -8.17 -1.35 8.49
C THR A 35 -7.41 -1.03 9.78
N ASP A 36 -7.21 -2.04 10.64
CA ASP A 36 -6.32 -1.90 11.80
C ASP A 36 -4.84 -2.02 11.38
N LEU A 37 -4.16 -0.87 11.31
CA LEU A 37 -2.75 -0.77 10.92
C LEU A 37 -1.84 -0.50 12.13
N TYR A 38 -2.30 -0.79 13.35
CA TYR A 38 -1.53 -0.53 14.56
C TYR A 38 -0.11 -1.11 14.49
N GLY A 39 0.89 -0.22 14.59
CA GLY A 39 2.31 -0.60 14.59
C GLY A 39 2.86 -1.13 13.26
N ALA A 40 2.09 -1.05 12.16
CA ALA A 40 2.52 -1.57 10.86
C ALA A 40 3.72 -0.81 10.27
N ASP A 41 4.63 -1.53 9.62
CA ASP A 41 5.70 -0.92 8.82
C ASP A 41 5.27 -0.79 7.36
N LEU A 42 4.93 0.45 6.98
CA LEU A 42 4.48 0.82 5.64
C LEU A 42 5.58 1.54 4.86
N SER A 43 6.83 1.57 5.31
CA SER A 43 7.92 2.36 4.71
C SER A 43 8.24 2.03 3.24
N TYR A 44 7.78 0.87 2.75
CA TYR A 44 7.91 0.44 1.35
C TYR A 44 6.57 0.39 0.59
N ALA A 45 5.46 0.76 1.23
CA ALA A 45 4.13 0.74 0.62
C ALA A 45 3.94 1.90 -0.37
N HIS A 46 3.22 1.65 -1.45
CA HIS A 46 2.73 2.74 -2.31
C HIS A 46 1.44 3.28 -1.70
N LEU A 47 1.55 4.39 -0.96
CA LEU A 47 0.43 5.02 -0.24
C LEU A 47 -0.14 6.25 -0.96
N LYS A 48 0.46 6.62 -2.09
CA LYS A 48 -0.03 7.72 -2.92
C LYS A 48 -1.46 7.36 -3.35
N ASP A 49 -2.44 8.21 -3.05
CA ASP A 49 -3.87 8.02 -3.36
C ASP A 49 -4.58 6.87 -2.59
N ALA A 50 -4.02 6.34 -1.51
CA ALA A 50 -4.67 5.30 -0.69
C ALA A 50 -5.87 5.82 0.13
N ASP A 51 -6.93 5.00 0.30
CA ASP A 51 -8.01 5.30 1.25
C ASP A 51 -7.54 4.89 2.63
N LEU A 52 -7.39 5.84 3.54
CA LEU A 52 -7.09 5.57 4.94
C LEU A 52 -8.26 5.98 5.84
N TYR A 53 -9.44 6.20 5.28
CA TYR A 53 -10.63 6.55 6.04
C TYR A 53 -10.88 5.55 7.16
N ASP A 54 -11.06 6.03 8.39
CA ASP A 54 -11.27 5.22 9.60
C ASP A 54 -10.17 4.16 9.88
N ALA A 55 -9.00 4.25 9.24
CA ALA A 55 -7.90 3.32 9.50
C ALA A 55 -7.19 3.64 10.83
N ASN A 56 -6.83 2.62 11.61
CA ASN A 56 -6.06 2.82 12.84
C ASN A 56 -4.56 2.99 12.51
N LEU A 57 -4.13 4.23 12.31
CA LEU A 57 -2.75 4.57 11.94
C LEU A 57 -1.80 4.75 13.14
N ARG A 58 -2.21 4.35 14.36
CA ARG A 58 -1.37 4.54 15.55
C ARG A 58 -0.09 3.71 15.45
N GLY A 59 1.05 4.39 15.57
CA GLY A 59 2.37 3.74 15.63
C GLY A 59 2.88 3.21 14.28
N ILE A 60 2.26 3.59 13.15
CA ILE A 60 2.76 3.19 11.83
C ILE A 60 4.16 3.76 11.58
N LYS A 61 4.95 3.03 10.78
CA LYS A 61 6.22 3.53 10.25
C LYS A 61 6.05 3.84 8.76
N ILE A 62 6.30 5.09 8.40
CA ILE A 62 6.31 5.58 7.02
C ILE A 62 7.56 6.42 6.79
N THR A 63 7.94 6.59 5.53
CA THR A 63 9.03 7.49 5.13
C THR A 63 8.54 8.93 5.06
N LYS A 64 9.47 9.89 5.15
CA LYS A 64 9.18 11.32 4.98
C LYS A 64 8.48 11.61 3.65
N LYS A 65 8.92 10.96 2.57
CA LYS A 65 8.33 11.11 1.23
C LYS A 65 6.88 10.63 1.18
N GLN A 66 6.55 9.53 1.86
CA GLN A 66 5.18 9.05 1.95
C GLN A 66 4.30 10.01 2.74
N LEU A 67 4.81 10.57 3.84
CA LEU A 67 4.10 11.60 4.61
C LEU A 67 3.74 12.81 3.76
N GLU A 68 4.64 13.26 2.88
CA GLU A 68 4.41 14.36 1.94
C GLU A 68 3.37 14.03 0.84
N GLN A 69 3.08 12.74 0.62
CA GLN A 69 2.14 12.25 -0.38
C GLN A 69 0.80 11.80 0.22
N LEU A 70 0.69 11.76 1.55
CA LEU A 70 -0.56 11.43 2.21
C LEU A 70 -1.53 12.59 2.08
N THR A 71 -2.69 12.31 1.49
CA THR A 71 -3.84 13.21 1.54
C THR A 71 -4.59 12.91 2.83
N VAL A 72 -4.78 13.91 3.68
CA VAL A 72 -5.69 13.79 4.82
C VAL A 72 -7.11 13.85 4.25
N ILE A 73 -7.86 12.77 4.42
CA ILE A 73 -9.29 12.73 4.10
C ILE A 73 -9.97 13.27 5.37
N GLU A 74 -10.35 14.55 5.35
CA GLU A 74 -11.15 15.14 6.44
C GLU A 74 -12.57 14.60 6.35
N ASP A 75 -13.16 14.20 7.48
CA ASP A 75 -14.61 14.04 7.58
C ASP A 75 -15.22 15.42 7.37
N ASP A 76 -15.87 15.66 6.23
CA ASP A 76 -16.89 16.72 6.14
C ASP A 76 -18.03 16.30 7.09
N GLU A 77 -18.15 16.97 8.25
CA GLU A 77 -19.22 16.78 9.25
C GLU A 77 -20.64 16.77 8.63
#